data_AF-A0A847HLR7-F1
#
_entry.id   AF-A0A847HLR7-F1
#
_cell.length_a   1.000
_cell.length_b   1.000
_cell.length_c   1.000
_cell.angle_alpha   90.00
_cell.angle_beta   90.00
_cell.angle_gamma   90.00
#
_symmetry.space_group_name_H-M   'P 1'
#
loop_
_entity.id
_entity.type
_entity.pdbx_description
1 polymer ?
#
loop_
_entity_poly.entity_id
_entity_poly.type
_entity_poly.pdbx_seq_one_letter_code
_entity_poly.pdbx_strand_id
1 'polypeptide(L)'
;MSSRMVLCILLCLFSLSAFAYSPDAITGDERLMWETMTGREAGEELLKFRFAGDPAGFAARFVLFLNQGRSTSDILAMLRVVGLPLKTREISALEDIFLDTPEEISVNNISENGYSLECHATPDTRFSLVFVNEAERAAFRKWREVGYESLSEHDKKVYANLEGRLCVWALKRKIHLGGPRLTFERAKPIMIYADAELD
;
A
#
# COMPACT_ATOMS: atom_id res chain seq x y z
N MET A 1 -37.10 30.76 4.67
CA MET A 1 -36.68 29.36 4.37
C MET A 1 -37.67 28.42 5.03
N SER A 2 -38.24 27.47 4.27
CA SER A 2 -39.26 26.53 4.78
C SER A 2 -38.62 25.52 5.74
N SER A 3 -39.27 25.25 6.87
CA SER A 3 -38.80 24.30 7.90
C SER A 3 -38.54 22.89 7.36
N ARG A 4 -39.16 22.52 6.23
CA ARG A 4 -38.89 21.25 5.52
C ARG A 4 -37.51 21.21 4.85
N MET A 5 -37.02 22.35 4.37
CA MET A 5 -35.73 22.45 3.68
C MET A 5 -34.56 22.35 4.66
N VAL A 6 -34.72 22.91 5.87
CA VAL A 6 -33.74 22.79 6.97
C VAL A 6 -33.66 21.35 7.48
N LEU A 7 -34.81 20.65 7.59
CA LEU A 7 -34.84 19.25 8.02
C LEU A 7 -34.17 18.31 7.00
N CYS A 8 -34.38 18.52 5.69
CA CYS A 8 -33.69 17.75 4.65
C CYS A 8 -32.18 18.00 4.64
N ILE A 9 -31.74 19.25 4.84
CA ILE A 9 -30.30 19.57 4.92
C ILE A 9 -29.67 18.93 6.16
N LEU A 10 -30.35 18.95 7.32
CA LEU A 10 -29.89 18.27 8.53
C LEU A 10 -29.83 16.74 8.35
N LEU A 11 -30.84 16.12 7.71
CA LEU A 11 -30.84 14.68 7.43
C LEU A 11 -29.75 14.29 6.42
N CYS A 12 -29.51 15.11 5.39
CA CYS A 12 -28.39 14.90 4.46
C CYS A 12 -27.03 15.06 5.17
N LEU A 13 -26.89 16.03 6.08
CA LEU A 13 -25.66 16.24 6.86
C LEU A 13 -25.44 15.13 7.92
N PHE A 14 -26.48 14.52 8.46
CA PHE A 14 -26.37 13.33 9.33
C PHE A 14 -26.08 12.04 8.55
N SER A 15 -26.47 11.94 7.27
CA SER A 15 -26.00 10.83 6.41
C SER A 15 -24.59 11.04 5.84
N LEU A 16 -24.11 12.29 5.86
CA LEU A 16 -22.77 12.71 5.41
C LEU A 16 -21.79 12.91 6.57
N SER A 17 -22.21 12.75 7.82
CA SER A 17 -21.29 12.71 8.96
C SER A 17 -20.51 11.40 8.89
N ALA A 18 -19.46 11.45 8.09
CA ALA A 18 -18.16 10.88 8.39
C ALA A 18 -18.23 9.50 9.04
N PHE A 19 -18.37 8.47 8.21
CA PHE A 19 -17.46 7.35 8.39
C PHE A 19 -16.04 7.86 8.13
N ALA A 20 -15.48 8.58 9.10
CA ALA A 20 -14.05 8.65 9.28
C ALA A 20 -13.67 7.22 9.71
N TYR A 21 -13.49 6.33 8.73
CA TYR A 21 -12.93 5.01 8.96
C TYR A 21 -11.47 5.23 9.34
N SER A 22 -11.23 5.49 10.63
CA SER A 22 -9.90 5.31 11.20
C SER A 22 -9.56 3.82 11.09
N PRO A 23 -8.28 3.45 10.86
CA PRO A 23 -7.77 2.10 11.10
C PRO A 23 -8.18 1.50 12.47
N ASP A 24 -8.57 2.35 13.43
CA ASP A 24 -9.12 1.99 14.74
C ASP A 24 -10.53 1.37 14.70
N ALA A 25 -11.26 1.50 13.59
CA ALA A 25 -12.58 0.89 13.41
C ALA A 25 -12.50 -0.61 13.05
N ILE A 26 -11.31 -1.14 12.80
CA ILE A 26 -11.09 -2.56 12.51
C ILE A 26 -10.94 -3.33 13.83
N THR A 27 -11.94 -4.15 14.13
CA THR A 27 -11.97 -4.97 15.35
C THR A 27 -10.86 -6.03 15.37
N GLY A 28 -10.52 -6.54 16.57
CA GLY A 28 -9.54 -7.62 16.70
C GLY A 28 -9.93 -8.89 15.94
N ASP A 29 -11.21 -9.27 15.98
CA ASP A 29 -11.75 -10.41 15.25
C ASP A 29 -11.65 -10.21 13.74
N GLU A 30 -11.93 -9.00 13.26
CA GLU A 30 -11.73 -8.66 11.86
C GLU A 30 -10.26 -8.77 11.47
N ARG A 31 -9.33 -8.24 12.28
CA ARG A 31 -7.89 -8.36 11.99
C ARG A 31 -7.45 -9.82 11.85
N LEU A 32 -7.87 -10.68 12.77
CA LEU A 32 -7.56 -12.10 12.73
C LEU A 32 -8.17 -12.79 11.50
N MET A 33 -9.42 -12.45 11.18
CA MET A 33 -10.08 -12.95 9.97
C MET A 33 -9.26 -12.59 8.72
N TRP A 34 -8.87 -11.31 8.57
CA TRP A 34 -8.04 -10.87 7.46
C TRP A 34 -6.72 -11.63 7.43
N GLU A 35 -6.03 -11.80 8.57
CA GLU A 35 -4.74 -12.51 8.68
C GLU A 35 -4.79 -13.91 8.06
N THR A 36 -5.90 -14.63 8.24
CA THR A 36 -6.08 -15.98 7.70
C THR A 36 -6.45 -16.05 6.22
N MET A 37 -6.82 -14.93 5.59
CA MET A 37 -7.20 -14.90 4.17
C MET A 37 -5.98 -15.06 3.26
N THR A 38 -6.16 -15.84 2.20
CA THR A 38 -5.27 -15.83 1.03
C THR A 38 -5.37 -14.48 0.30
N GLY A 39 -4.36 -14.16 -0.51
CA GLY A 39 -4.42 -12.96 -1.35
C GLY A 39 -5.67 -12.87 -2.22
N ARG A 40 -6.14 -13.99 -2.75
CA ARG A 40 -7.35 -14.02 -3.58
C ARG A 40 -8.61 -13.68 -2.77
N GLU A 41 -8.79 -14.29 -1.60
CA GLU A 41 -9.94 -14.05 -0.71
C GLU A 41 -9.96 -12.59 -0.23
N ALA A 42 -8.79 -12.06 0.18
CA ALA A 42 -8.66 -10.66 0.55
C ALA A 42 -9.04 -9.73 -0.61
N GLY A 43 -8.63 -10.07 -1.84
CA GLY A 43 -9.03 -9.33 -3.02
C GLY A 43 -10.55 -9.35 -3.26
N GLU A 44 -11.21 -10.49 -3.09
CA GLU A 44 -12.66 -10.63 -3.23
C GLU A 44 -13.39 -9.83 -2.12
N GLU A 45 -12.87 -9.82 -0.90
CA GLU A 45 -13.39 -9.02 0.21
C GLU A 45 -13.26 -7.52 -0.03
N LEU A 46 -12.11 -7.06 -0.52
CA LEU A 46 -11.87 -5.67 -0.90
C LEU A 46 -12.87 -5.19 -1.96
N LEU A 47 -13.21 -6.04 -2.93
CA LEU A 47 -14.18 -5.68 -3.97
C LEU A 47 -15.57 -5.37 -3.40
N LYS A 48 -15.97 -5.94 -2.26
CA LYS A 48 -17.26 -5.63 -1.61
C LYS A 48 -17.34 -4.17 -1.20
N PHE A 49 -16.28 -3.63 -0.57
CA PHE A 49 -16.19 -2.21 -0.21
C PHE A 49 -16.24 -1.31 -1.45
N ARG A 50 -15.53 -1.72 -2.50
CA ARG A 50 -15.55 -1.00 -3.79
C ARG A 50 -16.94 -0.95 -4.41
N PHE A 51 -17.71 -2.05 -4.37
CA PHE A 51 -19.07 -2.10 -4.91
C PHE A 51 -20.08 -1.37 -4.02
N ALA A 52 -19.84 -1.32 -2.71
CA ALA A 52 -20.61 -0.50 -1.77
C ALA A 52 -20.31 1.01 -1.91
N GLY A 53 -19.29 1.40 -2.67
CA GLY A 53 -18.89 2.80 -2.82
C GLY A 53 -18.16 3.34 -1.60
N ASP A 54 -17.48 2.47 -0.83
CA ASP A 54 -16.76 2.78 0.40
C ASP A 54 -15.23 2.75 0.18
N PRO A 55 -14.62 3.86 -0.28
CA PRO A 55 -13.17 3.93 -0.52
C PRO A 55 -12.35 3.89 0.78
N ALA A 56 -12.90 4.37 1.90
CA ALA A 56 -12.20 4.39 3.18
C ALA A 56 -12.13 2.98 3.77
N GLY A 57 -13.24 2.25 3.74
CA GLY A 57 -13.27 0.83 4.09
C GLY A 57 -12.33 0.01 3.22
N PHE A 58 -12.33 0.24 1.90
CA PHE A 58 -11.37 -0.39 0.99
C PHE A 58 -9.92 -0.11 1.41
N ALA A 59 -9.54 1.16 1.57
CA ALA A 59 -8.16 1.56 1.83
C ALA A 59 -7.66 1.02 3.18
N ALA A 60 -8.50 1.06 4.22
CA ALA A 60 -8.16 0.56 5.55
C ALA A 60 -7.84 -0.94 5.54
N ARG A 61 -8.65 -1.74 4.84
CA ARG A 61 -8.39 -3.18 4.73
C ARG A 61 -7.26 -3.53 3.77
N PHE A 62 -7.08 -2.72 2.72
CA PHE A 62 -5.95 -2.88 1.81
C PHE A 62 -4.62 -2.70 2.56
N VAL A 63 -4.50 -1.64 3.36
CA VAL A 63 -3.31 -1.39 4.20
C VAL A 63 -3.18 -2.42 5.32
N LEU A 64 -4.29 -2.79 5.98
CA LEU A 64 -4.27 -3.87 6.96
C LEU A 64 -3.68 -5.15 6.38
N PHE A 65 -4.19 -5.58 5.22
CA PHE A 65 -3.72 -6.79 4.56
C PHE A 65 -2.21 -6.72 4.31
N LEU A 66 -1.70 -5.59 3.80
CA LEU A 66 -0.27 -5.40 3.59
C LEU A 66 0.54 -5.39 4.90
N ASN A 67 0.01 -4.85 5.98
CA ASN A 67 0.75 -4.76 7.25
C ASN A 67 0.78 -6.07 8.06
N GLN A 68 0.21 -7.16 7.51
CA GLN A 68 0.18 -8.49 8.12
C GLN A 68 1.29 -9.42 7.61
N GLY A 69 2.40 -8.88 7.11
CA GLY A 69 3.56 -9.69 6.72
C GLY A 69 3.31 -10.64 5.56
N ARG A 70 2.54 -10.19 4.57
CA ARG A 70 2.12 -11.02 3.44
C ARG A 70 3.27 -11.42 2.53
N SER A 71 3.16 -12.62 1.97
CA SER A 71 4.05 -13.05 0.90
C SER A 71 3.87 -12.20 -0.36
N THR A 72 4.92 -12.06 -1.17
CA THR A 72 4.83 -11.44 -2.51
C THR A 72 3.72 -12.08 -3.34
N SER A 73 3.58 -13.42 -3.30
CA SER A 73 2.54 -14.14 -4.02
C SER A 73 1.12 -13.74 -3.59
N ASP A 74 0.88 -13.55 -2.28
CA ASP A 74 -0.43 -13.13 -1.77
C ASP A 74 -0.77 -11.70 -2.19
N ILE A 75 0.20 -10.79 -2.10
CA ILE A 75 0.03 -9.42 -2.54
C ILE A 75 -0.33 -9.39 -4.04
N LEU A 76 0.41 -10.13 -4.87
CA LEU A 76 0.14 -10.21 -6.31
C LEU A 76 -1.22 -10.84 -6.62
N ALA A 77 -1.64 -11.86 -5.88
CA ALA A 77 -2.95 -12.47 -6.02
C ALA A 77 -4.07 -11.49 -5.68
N MET A 78 -3.94 -10.75 -4.58
CA MET A 78 -4.87 -9.70 -4.17
C MET A 78 -4.98 -8.60 -5.24
N LEU A 79 -3.84 -8.08 -5.71
CA LEU A 79 -3.80 -7.04 -6.74
C LEU A 79 -4.43 -7.49 -8.07
N ARG A 80 -4.29 -8.78 -8.42
CA ARG A 80 -4.92 -9.35 -9.62
C ARG A 80 -6.45 -9.36 -9.51
N VAL A 81 -6.99 -9.68 -8.34
CA VAL A 81 -8.44 -9.71 -8.12
C VAL A 81 -9.01 -8.29 -8.03
N VAL A 82 -8.39 -7.44 -7.22
CA VAL A 82 -8.79 -6.04 -7.07
C VAL A 82 -8.68 -5.32 -8.42
N GLY A 83 -7.66 -5.64 -9.21
CA GLY A 83 -7.42 -5.00 -10.49
C GLY A 83 -6.79 -3.62 -10.34
N LEU A 84 -5.88 -3.32 -11.26
CA LEU A 84 -5.15 -2.06 -11.32
C LEU A 84 -5.50 -1.27 -12.60
N PRO A 85 -5.43 0.07 -12.57
CA PRO A 85 -5.12 0.90 -11.41
C PRO A 85 -6.26 0.91 -10.37
N LEU A 86 -5.94 1.16 -9.11
CA LEU A 86 -6.91 1.50 -8.07
C LEU A 86 -7.66 2.79 -8.46
N LYS A 87 -8.90 2.91 -7.98
CA LYS A 87 -9.73 4.09 -8.28
C LYS A 87 -9.14 5.32 -7.58
N THR A 88 -9.30 6.49 -8.18
CA THR A 88 -8.81 7.77 -7.60
C THR A 88 -9.27 7.98 -6.16
N ARG A 89 -10.52 7.65 -5.83
CA ARG A 89 -11.05 7.77 -4.47
C ARG A 89 -10.41 6.79 -3.48
N GLU A 90 -10.03 5.60 -3.93
CA GLU A 90 -9.31 4.61 -3.11
C GLU A 90 -7.87 5.08 -2.86
N ILE A 91 -7.23 5.67 -3.88
CA ILE A 91 -5.91 6.29 -3.74
C ILE A 91 -5.94 7.43 -2.74
N SER A 92 -6.91 8.35 -2.82
CA SER A 92 -7.03 9.43 -1.84
C SER A 92 -7.23 8.90 -0.41
N ALA A 93 -8.09 7.88 -0.23
CA ALA A 93 -8.28 7.27 1.09
C ALA A 93 -7.04 6.54 1.61
N LEU A 94 -6.21 5.96 0.73
CA LEU A 94 -4.91 5.40 1.12
C LEU A 94 -3.95 6.49 1.60
N GLU A 95 -4.00 7.71 1.06
CA GLU A 95 -3.16 8.83 1.53
C GLU A 95 -3.46 9.18 2.97
N ASP A 96 -4.76 9.28 3.30
CA ASP A 96 -5.20 9.60 4.66
C ASP A 96 -4.67 8.58 5.66
N ILE A 97 -4.79 7.28 5.35
CA ILE A 97 -4.29 6.20 6.22
C ILE A 97 -2.76 6.15 6.27
N PHE A 98 -2.08 6.40 5.14
CA PHE A 98 -0.62 6.34 5.07
C PHE A 98 0.01 7.41 5.96
N LEU A 99 -0.56 8.62 6.03
CA LEU A 99 -0.10 9.69 6.90
C LEU A 99 -0.24 9.35 8.39
N ASP A 100 -1.23 8.52 8.73
CA ASP A 100 -1.48 8.06 10.10
C ASP A 100 -0.70 6.76 10.45
N THR A 101 -0.03 6.14 9.47
CA THR A 101 0.69 4.87 9.67
C THR A 101 2.05 5.14 10.34
N PRO A 102 2.37 4.51 11.49
CA PRO A 102 3.67 4.66 12.15
C PRO A 102 4.84 4.25 11.24
N GLU A 103 5.95 4.99 11.31
CA GLU A 103 7.16 4.72 10.51
C GLU A 103 7.67 3.28 10.72
N GLU A 104 7.52 2.76 11.94
CA GLU A 104 7.95 1.41 12.33
C GLU A 104 7.31 0.32 11.46
N ILE A 105 6.08 0.55 10.99
CA ILE A 105 5.40 -0.41 10.11
C ILE A 105 6.08 -0.46 8.74
N SER A 106 6.43 0.70 8.17
CA SER A 106 7.20 0.75 6.91
C SER A 106 8.58 0.10 7.07
N VAL A 107 9.28 0.42 8.17
CA VAL A 107 10.59 -0.17 8.49
C VAL A 107 10.51 -1.69 8.63
N ASN A 108 9.50 -2.20 9.33
CA ASN A 108 9.29 -3.63 9.49
C ASN A 108 8.94 -4.30 8.16
N ASN A 109 8.09 -3.68 7.34
CA ASN A 109 7.75 -4.24 6.02
C ASN A 109 8.98 -4.36 5.12
N ILE A 110 9.87 -3.36 5.12
CA ILE A 110 11.13 -3.43 4.36
C ILE A 110 12.05 -4.52 4.95
N SER A 111 12.28 -4.48 6.25
CA SER A 111 13.29 -5.33 6.91
C SER A 111 12.87 -6.80 6.97
N GLU A 112 11.61 -7.07 7.30
CA GLU A 112 11.09 -8.41 7.59
C GLU A 112 10.27 -9.00 6.45
N ASN A 113 9.51 -8.18 5.73
CA ASN A 113 8.53 -8.66 4.75
C ASN A 113 8.98 -8.49 3.29
N GLY A 114 10.03 -7.70 3.04
CA GLY A 114 10.63 -7.52 1.71
C GLY A 114 9.82 -6.63 0.76
N TYR A 115 9.00 -5.72 1.29
CA TYR A 115 8.34 -4.69 0.48
C TYR A 115 8.07 -3.42 1.27
N SER A 116 7.74 -2.35 0.56
CA SER A 116 7.24 -1.11 1.13
C SER A 116 6.07 -0.58 0.32
N LEU A 117 5.13 0.06 1.01
CA LEU A 117 4.13 0.92 0.40
C LEU A 117 4.69 2.34 0.43
N GLU A 118 4.89 2.94 -0.75
CA GLU A 118 5.50 4.26 -0.88
C GLU A 118 4.49 5.27 -1.42
N CYS A 119 4.38 6.40 -0.72
CA CYS A 119 3.64 7.57 -1.19
C CYS A 119 4.60 8.57 -1.83
N HIS A 120 4.27 9.10 -3.00
CA HIS A 120 5.12 10.06 -3.71
C HIS A 120 4.44 11.42 -3.90
N ALA A 121 5.24 12.49 -3.82
CA ALA A 121 4.78 13.87 -4.00
C ALA A 121 4.49 14.22 -5.48
N THR A 122 4.98 13.41 -6.42
CA THR A 122 4.77 13.63 -7.84
C THR A 122 3.29 13.43 -8.16
N PRO A 123 2.63 14.38 -8.88
CA PRO A 123 1.43 14.07 -9.62
C PRO A 123 1.69 12.80 -10.44
N ASP A 124 0.66 12.04 -10.77
CA ASP A 124 0.79 10.96 -11.76
C ASP A 124 1.27 9.58 -11.22
N THR A 125 1.97 9.51 -10.08
CA THR A 125 2.33 8.23 -9.41
C THR A 125 2.23 8.35 -7.89
N ARG A 126 1.02 8.25 -7.34
CA ARG A 126 0.79 8.61 -5.94
C ARG A 126 1.19 7.51 -4.97
N PHE A 127 0.81 6.27 -5.28
CA PHE A 127 1.21 5.10 -4.51
C PHE A 127 1.89 4.04 -5.34
N SER A 128 2.93 3.44 -4.76
CA SER A 128 3.61 2.29 -5.33
C SER A 128 3.91 1.26 -4.26
N LEU A 129 3.77 -0.02 -4.61
CA LEU A 129 4.39 -1.11 -3.86
C LEU A 129 5.78 -1.35 -4.42
N VAL A 130 6.79 -1.33 -3.57
CA VAL A 130 8.18 -1.55 -3.90
C VAL A 130 8.63 -2.85 -3.26
N PHE A 131 9.06 -3.83 -4.05
CA PHE A 131 9.62 -5.08 -3.55
C PHE A 131 11.14 -4.98 -3.43
N VAL A 132 11.65 -5.55 -2.35
CA VAL A 132 13.03 -5.43 -1.89
C VAL A 132 13.63 -6.82 -1.81
N ASN A 133 14.86 -7.00 -2.31
CA ASN A 133 15.55 -8.30 -2.28
C ASN A 133 16.38 -8.45 -1.01
N GLU A 134 16.92 -9.65 -0.79
CA GLU A 134 17.63 -9.93 0.46
C GLU A 134 18.86 -9.05 0.67
N ALA A 135 19.63 -8.77 -0.39
CA ALA A 135 20.78 -7.88 -0.31
C ALA A 135 20.38 -6.46 0.16
N GLU A 136 19.30 -5.92 -0.38
CA GLU A 136 18.78 -4.60 0.01
C GLU A 136 18.20 -4.59 1.41
N ARG A 137 17.51 -5.67 1.82
CA ARG A 137 17.03 -5.84 3.19
C ARG A 137 18.18 -5.88 4.19
N ALA A 138 19.23 -6.65 3.89
CA ALA A 138 20.42 -6.73 4.72
C ALA A 138 21.14 -5.37 4.83
N ALA A 139 21.30 -4.67 3.70
CA ALA A 139 21.88 -3.33 3.68
C ALA A 139 21.04 -2.33 4.48
N PHE A 140 19.70 -2.40 4.38
CA PHE A 140 18.79 -1.55 5.15
C PHE A 140 18.86 -1.82 6.66
N ARG A 141 18.84 -3.09 7.09
CA ARG A 141 19.01 -3.47 8.50
C ARG A 141 20.33 -2.95 9.05
N LYS A 142 21.42 -3.19 8.33
CA LYS A 142 22.76 -2.72 8.71
C LYS A 142 22.84 -1.20 8.79
N TRP A 143 22.24 -0.49 7.83
CA TRP A 143 22.16 0.97 7.86
C TRP A 143 21.44 1.49 9.11
N ARG A 144 20.34 0.85 9.53
CA ARG A 144 19.63 1.21 10.77
C ARG A 144 20.47 0.96 12.02
N GLU A 145 21.30 -0.07 12.02
CA GLU A 145 22.15 -0.43 13.15
C GLU A 145 23.37 0.49 13.32
N VAL A 146 24.09 0.77 12.22
CA VAL A 146 25.41 1.43 12.30
C VAL A 146 25.47 2.79 11.60
N GLY A 147 24.43 3.19 10.88
CA GLY A 147 24.40 4.40 10.06
C GLY A 147 25.16 4.26 8.73
N TYR A 148 24.83 5.13 7.78
CA TYR A 148 25.33 5.07 6.39
C TYR A 148 26.85 5.13 6.29
N GLU A 149 27.48 6.01 7.06
CA GLU A 149 28.94 6.22 6.98
C GLU A 149 29.76 5.00 7.42
N SER A 150 29.17 4.14 8.27
CA SER A 150 29.80 2.91 8.77
C SER A 150 29.50 1.67 7.93
N LEU A 151 28.76 1.82 6.83
CA LEU A 151 28.56 0.74 5.86
C LEU A 151 29.84 0.47 5.06
N SER A 152 29.99 -0.77 4.58
CA SER A 152 31.04 -1.08 3.59
C SER A 152 30.70 -0.39 2.26
N GLU A 153 31.70 -0.14 1.40
CA GLU A 153 31.44 0.46 0.07
C GLU A 153 30.47 -0.37 -0.78
N HIS A 154 30.47 -1.70 -0.60
CA HIS A 154 29.47 -2.57 -1.22
C HIS A 154 28.07 -2.29 -0.67
N ASP A 155 27.90 -2.27 0.65
CA ASP A 155 26.61 -2.04 1.30
C ASP A 155 26.08 -0.63 1.01
N LYS A 156 26.94 0.40 0.95
CA LYS A 156 26.57 1.76 0.54
C LYS A 156 25.98 1.78 -0.87
N LYS A 157 26.59 1.05 -1.80
CA LYS A 157 26.09 0.93 -3.18
C LYS A 157 24.73 0.22 -3.22
N VAL A 158 24.56 -0.85 -2.45
CA VAL A 158 23.28 -1.57 -2.35
C VAL A 158 22.20 -0.68 -1.74
N TYR A 159 22.51 0.02 -0.65
CA TYR A 159 21.60 0.94 0.01
C TYR A 159 21.22 2.12 -0.90
N ALA A 160 22.16 2.73 -1.60
CA ALA A 160 21.86 3.81 -2.55
C ALA A 160 20.92 3.35 -3.68
N ASN A 161 21.04 2.09 -4.13
CA ASN A 161 20.10 1.52 -5.10
C ASN A 161 18.70 1.30 -4.51
N LEU A 162 18.62 0.90 -3.23
CA LEU A 162 17.35 0.80 -2.50
C LEU A 162 16.70 2.18 -2.36
N GLU A 163 17.44 3.17 -1.85
CA GLU A 163 16.99 4.55 -1.71
C GLU A 163 16.46 5.08 -3.05
N GLY A 164 17.21 4.92 -4.14
CA GLY A 164 16.76 5.31 -5.47
C GLY A 164 15.46 4.63 -5.93
N ARG A 165 15.11 3.45 -5.39
CA ARG A 165 13.84 2.78 -5.67
C ARG A 165 12.68 3.32 -4.83
N LEU A 166 12.93 3.59 -3.56
CA LEU A 166 11.94 4.18 -2.65
C LEU A 166 11.63 5.62 -3.09
N CYS A 167 12.64 6.40 -3.48
CA CYS A 167 12.55 7.81 -3.84
C CYS A 167 12.11 8.11 -5.30
N VAL A 168 11.31 7.23 -5.92
CA VAL A 168 10.67 7.37 -7.26
C VAL A 168 11.47 6.80 -8.46
N TRP A 169 12.79 6.88 -8.50
CA TRP A 169 13.56 6.78 -9.75
C TRP A 169 13.69 5.38 -10.37
N ALA A 170 13.75 4.31 -9.58
CA ALA A 170 13.90 2.96 -10.13
C ALA A 170 12.54 2.27 -10.38
N LEU A 171 12.30 1.87 -11.64
CA LEU A 171 11.06 1.19 -12.07
C LEU A 171 11.07 -0.33 -11.84
N LYS A 172 12.22 -0.95 -11.57
CA LYS A 172 12.31 -2.41 -11.34
C LYS A 172 11.69 -2.77 -9.99
N ARG A 173 11.02 -3.92 -9.92
CA ARG A 173 10.40 -4.46 -8.68
C ARG A 173 9.43 -3.48 -8.01
N LYS A 174 8.70 -2.71 -8.83
CA LYS A 174 7.77 -1.67 -8.38
C LYS A 174 6.43 -1.79 -9.09
N ILE A 175 5.34 -1.84 -8.34
CA ILE A 175 3.97 -1.86 -8.88
C ILE A 175 3.29 -0.55 -8.49
N HIS A 176 2.93 0.25 -9.48
CA HIS A 176 2.14 1.45 -9.26
C HIS A 176 0.68 1.08 -9.01
N LEU A 177 0.15 1.51 -7.86
CA LEU A 177 -1.22 1.23 -7.45
C LEU A 177 -2.21 2.20 -8.09
N GLY A 178 -1.84 3.48 -8.20
CA GLY A 178 -2.69 4.51 -8.78
C GLY A 178 -2.16 5.93 -8.53
N GLY A 179 -2.90 6.91 -9.04
CA GLY A 179 -2.35 8.22 -9.47
C GLY A 179 -2.24 8.25 -11.00
N PRO A 180 -2.19 9.40 -11.69
CA PRO A 180 -2.24 9.45 -13.16
C PRO A 180 -1.16 8.63 -13.94
N ARG A 181 -1.48 7.35 -14.14
CA ARG A 181 -1.05 6.32 -15.14
C ARG A 181 0.43 6.04 -15.46
N LEU A 182 0.75 4.75 -15.26
CA LEU A 182 1.30 3.87 -16.33
C LEU A 182 0.20 2.90 -16.80
N THR A 183 0.11 2.64 -18.11
CA THR A 183 -0.80 1.64 -18.68
C THR A 183 -0.42 0.23 -18.22
N PHE A 184 -1.41 -0.64 -18.01
CA PHE A 184 -1.25 -2.05 -17.60
C PHE A 184 -0.19 -2.81 -18.42
N GLU A 185 -0.11 -2.53 -19.73
CA GLU A 185 0.91 -3.09 -20.64
C GLU A 185 2.37 -2.73 -20.24
N ARG A 186 2.61 -1.63 -19.51
CA ARG A 186 3.94 -1.25 -18.99
C ARG A 186 4.26 -1.88 -17.63
N ALA A 187 3.25 -2.34 -16.88
CA ALA A 187 3.46 -3.07 -15.62
C ALA A 187 3.66 -4.59 -15.85
N LYS A 188 3.14 -5.11 -16.96
CA LYS A 188 3.27 -6.52 -17.37
C LYS A 188 4.72 -7.04 -17.34
N PRO A 189 5.74 -6.33 -17.86
CA PRO A 189 7.14 -6.79 -17.76
C PRO A 189 7.65 -6.81 -16.32
N ILE A 190 7.22 -5.90 -15.45
CA ILE A 190 7.68 -5.81 -14.06
C ILE A 190 7.13 -6.97 -13.22
N MET A 191 5.94 -7.46 -13.55
CA MET A 191 5.35 -8.67 -12.95
C MET A 191 5.96 -9.97 -13.49
N ILE A 192 6.51 -9.96 -14.72
CA ILE A 192 7.16 -11.12 -15.33
C ILE A 192 8.58 -11.35 -14.75
N TYR A 193 9.19 -10.33 -14.14
CA TYR A 193 10.48 -10.46 -13.42
C TYR A 193 10.34 -10.85 -11.94
N ALA A 194 9.14 -11.23 -11.47
CA ALA A 194 8.95 -11.74 -10.12
C ALA A 194 9.31 -13.23 -9.97
N ASP A 195 9.63 -13.94 -11.06
CA ASP A 195 10.15 -15.30 -11.03
C ASP A 195 11.47 -15.39 -11.80
N ALA A 196 12.55 -15.52 -11.01
CA ALA A 196 13.84 -16.17 -11.25
C ALA A 196 15.02 -15.48 -10.53
N GLU A 197 14.85 -14.27 -9.96
CA GLU A 197 15.98 -13.50 -9.38
C GLU A 197 15.55 -12.65 -8.15
N LEU A 198 14.89 -13.27 -7.17
CA LEU A 198 15.09 -12.85 -5.77
C LEU A 198 16.13 -13.73 -5.06
N ASP A 199 16.60 -14.80 -5.74
CA ASP A 199 17.99 -15.13 -6.07
C ASP A 199 17.98 -16.07 -7.30
#